data_AF-A0A4S4H9B0-F1
#
_entry.id   AF-A0A4S4H9B0-F1
#
_cell.length_a   1.000
_cell.length_b   1.000
_cell.length_c   1.000
_cell.angle_alpha   90.00
_cell.angle_beta   90.00
_cell.angle_gamma   90.00
#
_symmetry.space_group_name_H-M   'P 1'
#
loop_
_entity.id
_entity.type
_entity.pdbx_description
1 polymer ?
#
loop_
_entity_poly.entity_id
_entity_poly.type
_entity_poly.pdbx_seq_one_letter_code
_entity_poly.pdbx_strand_id
1 'polypeptide(L)'
;MKKQLISAVGVIYVHNLQTGNVEPMVLGEIFYMRKTLILRRSVRKVVYSCAVPLDGDTLEYTKQEMRELLNDTVRRAYERE
;
A
#
# COMPACT_ATOMS: atom_id res chain seq x y z
N MET A 1 1.47 -16.74 17.33
CA MET A 1 2.48 -16.41 16.30
C MET A 1 2.13 -15.05 15.71
N LYS A 2 3.05 -14.08 15.80
CA LYS A 2 2.83 -12.73 15.22
C LYS A 2 2.81 -12.83 13.69
N LYS A 3 1.88 -12.15 13.02
CA LYS A 3 1.84 -12.15 11.55
C LYS A 3 3.02 -11.34 11.03
N GLN A 4 3.75 -11.87 10.05
CA GLN A 4 4.77 -11.09 9.36
C GLN A 4 4.09 -10.15 8.36
N LEU A 5 4.12 -8.85 8.66
CA LEU A 5 3.61 -7.78 7.81
C LEU A 5 4.69 -7.40 6.79
N ILE A 6 4.24 -7.15 5.56
CA ILE A 6 5.06 -6.73 4.44
C ILE A 6 4.46 -5.43 3.92
N SER A 7 5.30 -4.41 3.76
CA SER A 7 4.95 -3.16 3.09
C SER A 7 5.39 -3.21 1.62
N ALA A 8 4.58 -2.63 0.73
CA ALA A 8 4.92 -2.46 -0.67
C ALA A 8 4.46 -1.08 -1.16
N VAL A 9 5.29 -0.47 -1.99
CA VAL A 9 5.00 0.82 -2.64
C VAL A 9 5.09 0.62 -4.14
N GLY A 10 4.06 1.04 -4.87
CA GLY A 10 3.96 0.95 -6.31
C GLY A 10 3.32 2.18 -6.94
N VAL A 11 3.21 2.17 -8.26
CA VAL A 11 2.51 3.20 -9.01
C VAL A 11 1.29 2.57 -9.65
N ILE A 12 0.14 3.22 -9.49
CA ILE A 12 -1.10 2.86 -10.15
C ILE A 12 -1.56 4.03 -11.01
N TYR A 13 -2.41 3.73 -11.98
CA TYR A 13 -3.02 4.73 -12.85
C TYR A 13 -4.52 4.70 -12.59
N VAL A 14 -5.06 5.83 -12.13
CA VAL A 14 -6.46 5.94 -11.75
C VAL A 14 -7.14 6.95 -12.66
N HIS A 15 -8.35 6.59 -13.11
CA HIS A 15 -9.19 7.55 -13.83
C HIS A 15 -9.71 8.60 -12.85
N ASN A 16 -9.29 9.84 -13.05
CA ASN A 16 -9.87 10.98 -12.38
C ASN A 16 -11.18 11.34 -13.09
N LEU A 17 -12.31 11.03 -12.45
CA LEU A 17 -13.63 11.25 -13.03
C LEU A 17 -14.00 12.74 -13.16
N GLN A 18 -13.27 13.65 -12.48
CA GLN A 18 -13.50 15.08 -12.57
C GLN A 18 -12.78 15.69 -13.78
N THR A 19 -11.55 15.26 -14.05
CA THR A 19 -10.73 15.76 -15.17
C THR A 19 -10.90 14.92 -16.44
N GLY A 20 -11.42 13.69 -16.32
CA GLY A 20 -11.50 12.70 -17.40
C GLY A 20 -10.16 12.04 -17.73
N ASN A 21 -9.08 12.42 -17.06
CA ASN A 21 -7.74 11.95 -17.35
C ASN A 21 -7.35 10.72 -16.51
N VAL A 22 -6.36 9.98 -17.00
CA VAL A 22 -5.68 8.95 -16.22
C VAL A 22 -4.48 9.58 -15.54
N GLU A 23 -4.48 9.57 -14.22
CA GLU A 23 -3.45 10.22 -13.40
C GLU A 23 -2.65 9.15 -12.64
N PRO A 24 -1.30 9.30 -12.59
CA PRO A 24 -0.48 8.41 -11.79
C PRO A 24 -0.68 8.71 -10.30
N MET A 25 -0.82 7.66 -9.50
CA MET A 25 -0.86 7.72 -8.05
C MET A 25 0.16 6.74 -7.47
N VAL A 26 0.73 7.09 -6.34
CA VAL A 26 1.56 6.17 -5.54
C VAL A 26 0.66 5.36 -4.64
N LEU A 27 0.69 4.04 -4.78
CA LEU A 27 -0.03 3.09 -3.95
C LEU A 27 0.91 2.51 -2.89
N GLY A 28 0.57 2.69 -1.62
CA GLY A 28 1.19 2.01 -0.50
C GLY A 28 0.26 0.97 0.10
N GLU A 29 0.77 -0.22 0.37
CA GLU A 29 -0.01 -1.30 0.96
C GLU A 29 0.78 -2.06 2.03
N ILE A 30 0.07 -2.46 3.09
CA ILE A 30 0.57 -3.38 4.11
C ILE A 30 -0.28 -4.64 4.05
N PHE A 31 0.38 -5.79 4.06
CA PHE A 31 -0.28 -7.08 3.92
C PHE A 31 0.49 -8.18 4.63
N TYR A 32 -0.16 -9.33 4.79
CA TYR A 32 0.50 -10.58 5.12
C TYR A 32 0.02 -11.68 4.18
N MET A 33 0.85 -12.70 4.00
CA MET A 33 0.48 -13.87 3.21
C MET A 33 -0.32 -14.85 4.06
N ARG A 34 -1.43 -15.36 3.52
CA ARG A 34 -2.23 -16.41 4.18
C ARG A 34 -2.64 -17.49 3.20
N LYS A 35 -2.67 -18.74 3.65
CA LYS A 35 -3.24 -19.83 2.85
C LYS A 35 -4.77 -19.79 2.97
N THR A 36 -5.46 -19.77 1.84
CA THR A 36 -6.93 -19.86 1.83
C THR A 36 -7.36 -21.31 1.64
N LEU A 37 -8.45 -21.70 2.29
CA LEU A 37 -9.04 -23.04 2.14
C LEU A 37 -9.71 -23.21 0.77
N ILE A 38 -10.36 -22.15 0.28
CA ILE A 38 -11.14 -22.15 -0.96
C ILE A 38 -10.22 -22.26 -2.18
N LEU A 39 -9.27 -21.34 -2.33
CA LEU A 39 -8.39 -21.31 -3.50
C LEU A 39 -7.20 -22.27 -3.35
N ARG A 40 -7.00 -22.85 -2.15
CA ARG A 40 -5.85 -23.70 -1.77
C ARG A 40 -4.49 -23.06 -2.08
N ARG A 41 -4.43 -21.73 -2.13
CA ARG A 41 -3.25 -20.94 -2.52
C ARG A 41 -2.88 -19.95 -1.42
N SER A 42 -1.61 -19.54 -1.43
CA SER A 42 -1.15 -18.40 -0.65
C SER A 42 -1.68 -17.12 -1.30
N VAL A 43 -2.44 -16.34 -0.55
CA VAL A 43 -3.02 -15.08 -1.01
C VAL A 43 -2.50 -13.93 -0.16
N ARG A 44 -2.40 -12.78 -0.80
CA ARG A 44 -2.12 -11.51 -0.16
C ARG A 44 -3.36 -11.02 0.57
N LYS A 45 -3.31 -10.93 1.91
CA LYS A 45 -4.36 -10.27 2.70
C LYS A 45 -3.88 -8.86 3.06
N VAL A 46 -4.39 -7.88 2.32
CA VAL A 46 -4.15 -6.45 2.59
C VAL A 46 -4.86 -6.05 3.87
N VAL A 47 -4.15 -5.33 4.75
CA VAL A 47 -4.65 -4.79 6.02
C VAL A 47 -4.70 -3.27 6.00
N TYR A 48 -3.87 -2.63 5.17
CA TYR A 48 -3.86 -1.20 4.94
C TYR A 48 -3.52 -0.94 3.48
N SER A 49 -4.21 0.01 2.86
CA SER A 49 -4.01 0.43 1.47
C SER A 49 -4.29 1.92 1.38
N CYS A 50 -3.37 2.67 0.77
CA CYS A 50 -3.47 4.11 0.58
C CYS A 50 -2.94 4.47 -0.80
N ALA A 51 -3.72 5.21 -1.58
CA ALA A 51 -3.30 5.76 -2.86
C ALA A 51 -3.21 7.28 -2.74
N VAL A 52 -2.07 7.84 -3.13
CA VAL A 52 -1.78 9.28 -3.01
C VAL A 52 -1.43 9.81 -4.40
N PRO A 53 -2.10 10.88 -4.87
CA PRO A 53 -1.72 11.55 -6.12
C PRO A 53 -0.36 12.26 -5.97
N LEU A 54 0.22 12.70 -7.09
CA LEU A 54 1.51 13.40 -7.03
C LEU A 54 1.39 14.86 -6.57
N ASP A 55 0.24 15.52 -6.75
CA ASP A 55 -0.08 16.88 -6.26
C ASP A 55 1.05 17.94 -6.36
N GLY A 56 1.82 17.90 -7.45
CA GLY A 56 2.93 18.85 -7.69
C GLY A 56 4.30 18.37 -7.23
N ASP A 57 4.37 17.24 -6.54
CA ASP A 57 5.60 16.55 -6.15
C ASP A 57 6.10 15.56 -7.21
N THR A 58 7.36 15.16 -7.07
CA THR A 58 7.95 14.14 -7.93
C THR A 58 7.53 12.74 -7.50
N LEU A 59 7.41 11.84 -8.47
CA LEU A 59 7.08 10.43 -8.22
C LEU A 59 7.98 9.77 -7.17
N GLU A 60 9.29 10.02 -7.21
CA GLU A 60 10.23 9.42 -6.28
C GLU A 60 10.11 10.01 -4.87
N TYR A 61 9.82 11.30 -4.75
CA TYR A 61 9.53 11.94 -3.46
C TYR A 61 8.27 11.34 -2.83
N THR A 62 7.16 11.28 -3.56
CA THR A 62 5.90 10.71 -3.05
C THR A 62 6.06 9.22 -2.69
N LYS A 63 6.84 8.46 -3.46
CA LYS A 63 7.18 7.07 -3.09
C LYS A 63 7.97 7.00 -1.78
N GLN A 64 8.89 7.92 -1.55
CA GLN A 64 9.71 7.95 -0.34
C GLN A 64 8.86 8.27 0.89
N GLU A 65 8.02 9.32 0.83
CA GLU A 65 7.08 9.64 1.91
C GLU A 65 6.12 8.47 2.20
N MET A 66 5.60 7.82 1.15
CA MET A 66 4.77 6.65 1.31
C MET A 66 5.50 5.52 2.05
N ARG A 67 6.78 5.25 1.72
CA ARG A 67 7.58 4.22 2.43
C ARG A 67 7.71 4.54 3.92
N GLU A 68 7.98 5.80 4.25
CA GLU A 68 8.11 6.26 5.64
C GLU A 68 6.79 6.06 6.40
N LEU A 69 5.66 6.48 5.81
CA LEU A 69 4.32 6.27 6.36
C LEU A 69 4.02 4.78 6.61
N LEU A 70 4.33 3.91 5.65
CA LEU A 70 4.09 2.47 5.78
C LEU A 70 4.96 1.86 6.89
N ASN A 71 6.23 2.23 6.97
CA ASN A 71 7.14 1.74 8.01
C ASN A 71 6.64 2.13 9.41
N ASP A 72 6.19 3.37 9.57
CA ASP A 72 5.64 3.86 10.82
C ASP A 72 4.34 3.15 11.19
N THR A 73 3.49 2.88 10.20
CA THR A 73 2.24 2.14 10.38
C THR A 73 2.49 0.68 10.81
N VAL A 74 3.46 0.00 10.18
CA VAL A 74 3.86 -1.36 10.56
C VAL A 74 4.42 -1.39 11.99
N ARG A 75 5.29 -0.44 12.33
CA ARG A 75 5.86 -0.32 13.68
C ARG A 75 4.78 -0.20 14.74
N ARG A 76 3.84 0.74 14.56
CA ARG A 76 2.71 0.94 15.49
C ARG A 76 1.80 -0.28 15.59
N ALA A 77 1.60 -1.00 14.49
CA ALA A 77 0.82 -2.24 14.50
C ALA A 77 1.48 -3.31 15.39
N TYR A 78 2.81 -3.40 15.36
CA TYR A 78 3.55 -4.32 16.22
C TYR A 78 3.67 -3.86 17.68
N GLU A 79 3.62 -2.57 17.97
CA GLU A 79 3.64 -2.04 19.36
C GLU A 79 2.31 -2.24 20.11
N ARG A 80 1.19 -2.36 19.37
CA ARG A 80 -0.15 -2.56 19.93
C ARG A 80 -0.49 -4.03 20.22
N GLU A 81 0.28 -4.97 19.68
CA GLU A 81 0.14 -6.43 19.86
C GLU A 81 1.19 -6.99 20.83
#